data_AF-A0A8H5K8J5-F1
#
_entry.id   AF-A0A8H5K8J5-F1
#
_cell.length_a   1.000
_cell.length_b   1.000
_cell.length_c   1.000
_cell.angle_alpha   90.00
_cell.angle_beta   90.00
_cell.angle_gamma   90.00
#
_symmetry.space_group_name_H-M   'P 1'
#
loop_
_entity.id
_entity.type
_entity.pdbx_description
1 polymer ?
#
loop_
_entity_poly.entity_id
_entity_poly.type
_entity_poly.pdbx_seq_one_letter_code
_entity_poly.pdbx_strand_id
1 'polypeptide(L)'
;MPAPVLPPAAWNCHVHCFDPDRYPFKTTRPYTPQPAVLNDLIQNSKADNVMLVHATIEDGYAGLLKYLQQCRDLYPDKHVRGTIFWDPGNPGLKSLTEFEFEKLHNAGVRSVRIHGSYGGSGDDISWVAQQFLDVSSHCPLRRYSWSISAQLRLTTWSSIAETISSHPDPKDIPSSSITTPPQDDPTSTPPN
;
A
#
# COMPACT_ATOMS: atom_id res chain seq x y z
N MET A 1 -3.99 -31.53 7.53
CA MET A 1 -3.49 -30.80 8.71
C MET A 1 -4.50 -29.70 9.02
N PRO A 2 -4.96 -29.52 10.28
CA PRO A 2 -5.81 -28.38 10.61
C PRO A 2 -5.06 -27.06 10.38
N ALA A 3 -5.79 -26.02 9.97
CA ALA A 3 -5.20 -24.70 9.81
C ALA A 3 -4.70 -24.17 11.17
N PRO A 4 -3.53 -23.52 11.23
CA PRO A 4 -3.03 -22.95 12.48
C PRO A 4 -3.99 -21.87 12.99
N VAL A 5 -4.28 -21.90 14.29
CA VAL A 5 -5.08 -20.86 14.97
C VAL A 5 -4.18 -19.65 15.19
N LEU A 6 -4.63 -18.47 14.76
CA LEU A 6 -3.88 -17.23 14.98
C LEU A 6 -4.06 -16.75 16.42
N PRO A 7 -3.05 -16.09 17.01
CA PRO A 7 -3.21 -15.45 18.30
C PRO A 7 -4.26 -14.33 18.23
N PRO A 8 -4.93 -14.01 19.35
CA PRO A 8 -5.86 -12.89 19.41
C PRO A 8 -5.21 -11.57 18.95
N ALA A 9 -6.01 -10.72 18.31
CA ALA A 9 -5.59 -9.44 17.72
C ALA A 9 -4.52 -9.58 16.61
N ALA A 10 -4.40 -10.76 15.99
CA ALA A 10 -3.55 -10.94 14.82
C ALA A 10 -3.94 -9.98 13.69
N TRP A 11 -2.93 -9.48 12.98
CA TRP A 11 -3.10 -8.62 11.82
C TRP A 11 -2.79 -9.36 10.53
N ASN A 12 -3.68 -9.27 9.56
CA ASN A 12 -3.32 -9.42 8.16
C ASN A 12 -2.86 -8.06 7.63
N CYS A 13 -1.54 -7.87 7.56
CA CYS A 13 -0.93 -6.56 7.31
C CYS A 13 -0.92 -6.13 5.84
N HIS A 14 -1.32 -6.99 4.90
CA HIS A 14 -1.32 -6.63 3.48
C HIS A 14 -2.38 -7.43 2.72
N VAL A 15 -3.50 -6.81 2.41
CA VAL A 15 -4.53 -7.36 1.53
C VAL A 15 -5.10 -6.29 0.61
N HIS A 16 -5.57 -6.73 -0.54
CA HIS A 16 -6.27 -5.89 -1.51
C HIS A 16 -7.76 -6.25 -1.56
N CYS A 17 -8.60 -5.25 -1.81
CA CYS A 17 -10.04 -5.41 -1.99
C CYS A 17 -10.41 -4.82 -3.35
N PHE A 18 -10.99 -5.63 -4.23
CA PHE A 18 -11.29 -5.24 -5.61
C PHE A 18 -12.78 -5.37 -5.91
N ASP A 19 -13.44 -4.25 -6.14
CA ASP A 19 -14.83 -4.14 -6.61
C ASP A 19 -14.85 -3.28 -7.89
N PRO A 20 -14.34 -3.81 -9.02
CA PRO A 20 -14.13 -3.03 -10.24
C PRO A 20 -15.43 -2.52 -10.88
N ASP A 21 -16.58 -3.09 -10.52
CA ASP A 21 -17.89 -2.62 -10.99
C ASP A 21 -18.25 -1.27 -10.36
N ARG A 22 -17.84 -1.03 -9.11
CA ARG A 22 -18.09 0.24 -8.38
C ARG A 22 -16.91 1.19 -8.38
N TYR A 23 -15.70 0.62 -8.31
CA TYR A 23 -14.43 1.34 -8.26
C TYR A 23 -13.52 0.79 -9.36
N PRO A 24 -13.66 1.30 -10.60
CA PRO A 24 -12.94 0.78 -11.74
C PRO A 24 -11.43 0.84 -11.58
N PHE A 25 -10.74 -0.08 -12.26
CA PHE A 25 -9.30 -0.01 -12.40
C PHE A 25 -8.89 1.04 -13.43
N LYS A 26 -7.69 1.61 -13.25
CA LYS A 26 -7.14 2.57 -14.21
C LYS A 26 -6.94 1.94 -15.59
N THR A 27 -7.10 2.74 -16.63
CA THR A 27 -6.92 2.29 -18.02
C THR A 27 -5.49 1.88 -18.33
N THR A 28 -4.51 2.47 -17.63
CA THR A 28 -3.07 2.22 -17.78
C THR A 28 -2.55 1.06 -16.92
N ARG A 29 -3.45 0.26 -16.32
CA ARG A 29 -3.05 -0.83 -15.43
C ARG A 29 -2.23 -1.91 -16.17
N PRO A 30 -1.19 -2.48 -15.55
CA PRO A 30 -0.38 -3.55 -16.14
C PRO A 30 -1.05 -4.92 -16.16
N TYR A 31 -2.08 -5.15 -15.33
CA TYR A 31 -2.83 -6.40 -15.27
C TYR A 31 -4.25 -6.16 -14.76
N THR A 32 -5.13 -7.15 -14.93
CA THR A 32 -6.52 -7.12 -14.45
C THR A 32 -6.78 -8.36 -13.59
N PRO A 33 -6.90 -8.22 -12.26
CA PRO A 33 -7.25 -9.34 -11.39
C PRO A 33 -8.75 -9.65 -11.43
N GLN A 34 -9.12 -10.82 -10.89
CA GLN A 34 -10.52 -11.12 -10.61
C GLN A 34 -11.04 -10.23 -9.45
N PRO A 35 -12.35 -9.94 -9.41
CA PRO A 35 -12.97 -9.26 -8.28
C PRO A 35 -12.71 -10.00 -6.95
N ALA A 36 -12.48 -9.23 -5.89
CA ALA A 36 -12.22 -9.72 -4.55
C ALA A 36 -12.89 -8.74 -3.56
N VAL A 37 -14.21 -8.84 -3.45
CA VAL A 37 -15.04 -7.85 -2.76
C VAL A 37 -14.90 -7.93 -1.24
N LEU A 38 -15.23 -6.83 -0.55
CA LEU A 38 -14.99 -6.65 0.88
C LEU A 38 -15.63 -7.73 1.75
N ASN A 39 -16.88 -8.11 1.44
CA ASN A 39 -17.61 -9.12 2.20
C ASN A 39 -16.83 -10.43 2.25
N ASP A 40 -16.38 -10.91 1.10
CA ASP A 40 -15.68 -12.17 0.99
C ASP A 40 -14.31 -12.10 1.67
N LEU A 41 -13.60 -10.98 1.52
CA LEU A 41 -12.34 -10.73 2.21
C LEU A 41 -12.49 -10.84 3.73
N ILE A 42 -13.49 -10.17 4.29
CA ILE A 42 -13.69 -10.10 5.75
C ILE A 42 -14.14 -11.44 6.32
N GLN A 43 -15.06 -12.15 5.65
CA GLN A 43 -15.55 -13.46 6.08
C GLN A 43 -14.46 -14.55 6.01
N ASN A 44 -13.54 -14.44 5.05
CA ASN A 44 -12.45 -15.40 4.90
C ASN A 44 -11.20 -15.06 5.71
N SER A 45 -11.05 -13.82 6.19
CA SER A 45 -9.92 -13.42 7.01
C SER A 45 -9.90 -14.17 8.34
N LYS A 46 -8.82 -14.92 8.58
CA LYS A 46 -8.56 -15.55 9.88
C LYS A 46 -7.99 -14.58 10.91
N ALA A 47 -7.52 -13.42 10.46
CA ALA A 47 -7.04 -12.35 11.33
C ALA A 47 -8.21 -11.49 11.82
N ASP A 48 -8.10 -11.06 13.09
CA ASP A 48 -9.03 -10.13 13.71
C ASP A 48 -8.92 -8.73 13.07
N ASN A 49 -7.69 -8.37 12.69
CA ASN A 49 -7.35 -7.06 12.19
C ASN A 49 -6.81 -7.14 10.75
N VAL A 50 -7.08 -6.09 9.98
CA VAL A 50 -6.79 -6.07 8.54
C VAL A 50 -6.24 -4.71 8.11
N MET A 51 -5.16 -4.72 7.35
CA MET A 51 -4.67 -3.57 6.61
C MET A 51 -5.06 -3.71 5.13
N LEU A 52 -6.02 -2.90 4.69
CA LEU A 52 -6.40 -2.77 3.29
C LEU A 52 -5.37 -1.90 2.56
N VAL A 53 -4.83 -2.39 1.45
CA VAL A 53 -3.81 -1.72 0.67
C VAL A 53 -4.39 -1.31 -0.68
N HIS A 54 -4.37 -0.01 -0.96
CA HIS A 54 -4.68 0.54 -2.28
C HIS A 54 -3.64 0.00 -3.29
N ALA A 55 -4.10 -0.76 -4.27
CA ALA A 55 -3.27 -1.38 -5.28
C ALA A 55 -2.93 -0.39 -6.40
N THR A 56 -1.80 -0.62 -7.08
CA THR A 56 -1.32 0.26 -8.16
C THR A 56 -2.23 0.27 -9.40
N ILE A 57 -3.16 -0.68 -9.50
CA ILE A 57 -4.08 -0.84 -10.64
C ILE A 57 -5.38 -0.06 -10.46
N GLU A 58 -5.71 0.37 -9.23
CA GLU A 58 -6.97 1.05 -8.93
C GLU A 58 -6.93 2.49 -9.43
N ASP A 59 -8.09 3.02 -9.85
CA ASP A 59 -8.22 4.41 -10.28
C ASP A 59 -8.48 5.33 -9.07
N GLY A 60 -7.42 5.56 -8.31
CA GLY A 60 -7.47 6.36 -7.08
C GLY A 60 -8.01 5.61 -5.86
N TYR A 61 -7.97 6.28 -4.71
CA TYR A 61 -8.21 5.65 -3.40
C TYR A 61 -9.66 5.70 -2.91
N ALA A 62 -10.62 6.08 -3.75
CA ALA A 62 -12.03 6.23 -3.34
C ALA A 62 -12.63 4.90 -2.82
N GLY A 63 -12.29 3.78 -3.47
CA GLY A 63 -12.69 2.44 -3.04
C GLY A 63 -12.20 2.13 -1.64
N LEU A 64 -10.90 2.36 -1.36
CA LEU A 64 -10.31 2.17 -0.03
C LEU A 64 -11.09 2.91 1.05
N LEU A 65 -11.40 4.19 0.86
CA LEU A 65 -12.14 4.97 1.85
C LEU A 65 -13.55 4.42 2.10
N LYS A 66 -14.23 3.97 1.04
CA LYS A 66 -15.54 3.34 1.19
C LYS A 66 -15.44 2.05 1.99
N TYR A 67 -14.45 1.20 1.69
CA TYR A 67 -14.27 -0.07 2.41
C TYR A 67 -13.93 0.15 3.87
N LEU A 68 -13.08 1.13 4.20
CA LEU A 68 -12.79 1.48 5.60
C LEU A 68 -14.03 1.93 6.35
N GLN A 69 -14.89 2.74 5.72
CA GLN A 69 -16.17 3.16 6.31
C GLN A 69 -17.10 1.95 6.49
N GLN A 70 -17.27 1.13 5.46
CA GLN A 70 -18.11 -0.07 5.54
C GLN A 70 -17.64 -1.05 6.62
N CYS A 71 -16.34 -1.23 6.78
CA CYS A 71 -15.80 -2.08 7.84
C CYS A 71 -16.16 -1.57 9.23
N ARG A 72 -16.08 -0.25 9.43
CA ARG A 72 -16.46 0.38 10.70
C ARG A 72 -17.94 0.18 11.02
N ASP A 73 -18.79 0.26 10.01
CA ASP A 73 -20.24 0.19 10.17
C ASP A 73 -20.75 -1.25 10.32
N LEU A 74 -20.16 -2.19 9.57
CA LEU A 74 -20.65 -3.58 9.46
C LEU A 74 -19.87 -4.58 10.31
N TYR A 75 -18.61 -4.28 10.65
CA TYR A 75 -17.72 -5.20 11.35
C TYR A 75 -17.03 -4.51 12.54
N PRO A 76 -17.79 -4.02 13.54
CA PRO A 76 -17.24 -3.24 14.66
C PRO A 76 -16.21 -4.01 15.50
N ASP A 77 -16.27 -5.34 15.47
CA ASP A 77 -15.33 -6.23 16.18
C ASP A 77 -13.99 -6.43 15.45
N LYS A 78 -13.87 -5.92 14.21
CA LYS A 78 -12.62 -5.98 13.43
C LYS A 78 -11.96 -4.61 13.35
N HIS A 79 -10.66 -4.55 13.64
CA HIS A 79 -9.90 -3.32 13.40
C HIS A 79 -9.36 -3.31 11.97
N VAL A 80 -9.86 -2.38 11.16
CA VAL A 80 -9.43 -2.22 9.77
C VAL A 80 -8.74 -0.88 9.56
N ARG A 81 -7.57 -0.89 8.91
CA ARG A 81 -6.78 0.29 8.56
C ARG A 81 -6.44 0.29 7.08
N GLY A 82 -6.04 1.46 6.57
CA GLY A 82 -5.75 1.66 5.15
C GLY A 82 -4.32 2.07 4.86
N THR A 83 -3.80 1.61 3.73
CA THR A 83 -2.57 2.10 3.10
C THR A 83 -2.91 2.70 1.74
N ILE A 84 -2.56 3.96 1.51
CA ILE A 84 -2.79 4.65 0.22
C ILE A 84 -1.57 4.52 -0.70
N PHE A 85 -1.78 4.21 -1.97
CA PHE A 85 -0.71 4.18 -2.96
C PHE A 85 -0.26 5.59 -3.36
N TRP A 86 1.04 5.84 -3.28
CA TRP A 86 1.70 6.99 -3.84
C TRP A 86 1.96 6.74 -5.33
N ASP A 87 1.09 7.28 -6.19
CA ASP A 87 1.24 7.17 -7.65
C ASP A 87 2.11 8.32 -8.20
N PRO A 88 3.33 8.04 -8.69
CA PRO A 88 4.22 9.06 -9.25
C PRO A 88 3.65 9.73 -10.50
N GLY A 89 2.77 9.04 -11.24
CA GLY A 89 2.11 9.54 -12.45
C GLY A 89 0.83 10.32 -12.17
N ASN A 90 0.36 10.37 -10.92
CA ASN A 90 -0.83 11.11 -10.52
C ASN A 90 -0.51 12.09 -9.38
N PRO A 91 -0.52 13.41 -9.64
CA PRO A 91 -0.18 14.41 -8.62
C PRO A 91 -1.26 14.56 -7.52
N GLY A 92 -2.38 13.84 -7.59
CA GLY A 92 -3.53 14.03 -6.70
C GLY A 92 -3.18 14.00 -5.21
N LEU A 93 -2.30 13.09 -4.78
CA LEU A 93 -1.82 13.05 -3.39
C LEU A 93 -0.90 14.22 -3.04
N LYS A 94 -0.09 14.71 -3.98
CA LYS A 94 0.80 15.87 -3.79
C LYS A 94 0.03 17.17 -3.57
N SER A 95 -1.16 17.26 -4.15
CA SER A 95 -2.02 18.45 -4.09
C SER A 95 -3.03 18.46 -2.94
N LEU A 96 -3.06 17.42 -2.10
CA LEU A 96 -4.02 17.38 -0.99
C LEU A 96 -3.71 18.45 0.06
N THR A 97 -4.79 19.10 0.51
CA THR A 97 -4.79 20.01 1.64
C THR A 97 -4.69 19.25 2.96
N GLU A 98 -4.35 19.98 4.03
CA GLU A 98 -4.34 19.45 5.39
C GLU A 98 -5.69 18.84 5.80
N PHE A 99 -6.79 19.49 5.45
CA PHE A 99 -8.15 19.01 5.70
C PHE A 99 -8.45 17.70 4.98
N GLU A 100 -7.93 17.50 3.77
CA GLU A 100 -8.09 16.25 3.04
C GLU A 100 -7.28 15.12 3.67
N PHE A 101 -6.07 15.39 4.13
CA PHE A 101 -5.30 14.39 4.90
C PHE A 101 -5.95 14.05 6.25
N GLU A 102 -6.57 15.02 6.92
CA GLU A 102 -7.34 14.75 8.14
C GLU A 102 -8.50 13.79 7.84
N LYS A 103 -9.22 13.97 6.73
CA LYS A 103 -10.27 13.02 6.31
C LYS A 103 -9.70 11.62 6.09
N LEU A 104 -8.55 11.49 5.43
CA LEU A 104 -7.89 10.19 5.24
C LEU A 104 -7.52 9.56 6.59
N HIS A 105 -6.98 10.35 7.52
CA HIS A 105 -6.66 9.89 8.87
C HIS A 105 -7.89 9.40 9.61
N ASN A 106 -8.96 10.19 9.60
CA ASN A 106 -10.22 9.88 10.26
C ASN A 106 -10.95 8.70 9.62
N ALA A 107 -10.76 8.47 8.32
CA ALA A 107 -11.24 7.27 7.62
C ALA A 107 -10.50 6.00 8.08
N GLY A 108 -9.23 6.12 8.50
CA GLY A 108 -8.44 5.00 9.02
C GLY A 108 -7.15 4.72 8.26
N VAL A 109 -6.74 5.60 7.34
CA VAL A 109 -5.45 5.49 6.66
C VAL A 109 -4.30 5.69 7.66
N ARG A 110 -3.27 4.85 7.59
CA ARG A 110 -2.11 4.86 8.49
C ARG A 110 -0.76 4.66 7.78
N SER A 111 -0.78 4.53 6.47
CA SER A 111 0.43 4.29 5.70
C SER A 111 0.30 4.82 4.27
N VAL A 112 1.44 5.21 3.69
CA VAL A 112 1.58 5.56 2.28
C VAL A 112 2.50 4.55 1.62
N ARG A 113 2.10 4.01 0.47
CA ARG A 113 2.81 2.94 -0.23
C ARG A 113 3.55 3.43 -1.45
N ILE A 114 4.85 3.18 -1.49
CA ILE A 114 5.71 3.34 -2.67
C ILE A 114 5.81 1.99 -3.39
N HIS A 115 5.76 2.01 -4.72
CA HIS A 115 5.91 0.81 -5.52
C HIS A 115 7.00 1.00 -6.58
N GLY A 116 8.03 0.16 -6.55
CA GLY A 116 9.16 0.24 -7.49
C GLY A 116 8.86 -0.32 -8.88
N SER A 117 7.79 -1.07 -9.07
CA SER A 117 7.39 -1.59 -10.39
C SER A 117 6.06 -0.97 -10.84
N TYR A 118 5.53 -1.36 -12.01
CA TYR A 118 4.15 -1.04 -12.44
C TYR A 118 3.82 0.47 -12.40
N GLY A 119 4.69 1.28 -13.01
CA GLY A 119 4.61 2.75 -13.02
C GLY A 119 5.72 3.44 -12.23
N GLY A 120 6.52 2.68 -11.47
CA GLY A 120 7.74 3.18 -10.81
C GLY A 120 9.04 2.77 -11.52
N SER A 121 10.15 3.38 -11.06
CA SER A 121 11.52 3.08 -11.49
C SER A 121 12.35 2.54 -10.33
N GLY A 122 11.94 1.39 -9.78
CA GLY A 122 12.49 0.81 -8.56
C GLY A 122 13.96 0.36 -8.62
N ASP A 123 14.52 0.28 -9.83
CA ASP A 123 15.93 0.01 -10.07
C ASP A 123 16.78 1.29 -10.13
N ASP A 124 16.14 2.44 -10.29
CA ASP A 124 16.77 3.76 -10.20
C ASP A 124 16.78 4.22 -8.74
N ILE A 125 17.95 4.11 -8.12
CA ILE A 125 18.16 4.46 -6.71
C ILE A 125 17.80 5.92 -6.41
N SER A 126 18.15 6.83 -7.33
CA SER A 126 17.86 8.26 -7.18
C SER A 126 16.36 8.51 -7.22
N TRP A 127 15.67 7.84 -8.14
CA TRP A 127 14.21 7.92 -8.24
C TRP A 127 13.52 7.39 -6.99
N VAL A 128 13.96 6.25 -6.46
CA VAL A 128 13.39 5.66 -5.24
C VAL A 128 13.63 6.56 -4.04
N ALA A 129 14.85 7.07 -3.85
CA ALA A 129 15.15 8.02 -2.79
C ALA A 129 14.22 9.24 -2.87
N GLN A 130 14.04 9.79 -4.08
CA GLN A 130 13.12 10.91 -4.30
C GLN A 130 11.67 10.57 -3.92
N GLN A 131 11.19 9.34 -4.13
CA GLN A 131 9.84 8.95 -3.70
C GLN A 131 9.69 9.00 -2.16
N PHE A 132 10.69 8.53 -1.42
CA PHE A 132 10.67 8.63 0.05
C PHE A 132 10.69 10.08 0.52
N LEU A 133 11.49 10.93 -0.13
CA LEU A 133 11.56 12.36 0.19
C LEU A 133 10.24 13.07 -0.12
N ASP A 134 9.65 12.82 -1.30
CA ASP A 134 8.38 13.41 -1.69
C ASP A 134 7.27 12.99 -0.73
N VAL A 135 7.16 11.68 -0.43
CA VAL A 135 6.16 11.16 0.51
C VAL A 135 6.35 11.78 1.88
N SER A 136 7.58 11.91 2.36
CA SER A 136 7.88 12.53 3.67
C SER A 136 7.58 14.03 3.70
N SER A 137 7.75 14.72 2.59
CA SER A 137 7.53 16.18 2.47
C SER A 137 6.05 16.54 2.27
N HIS A 138 5.32 15.75 1.50
CA HIS A 138 3.95 16.07 1.11
C HIS A 138 2.89 15.43 2.01
N CYS A 139 3.18 14.28 2.62
CA CYS A 139 2.22 13.61 3.50
C CYS A 139 2.49 13.98 4.97
N PRO A 140 1.46 14.21 5.80
CA PRO A 140 1.59 14.56 7.21
C PRO A 140 1.94 13.35 8.10
N LEU A 141 3.00 12.62 7.75
CA LEU A 141 3.36 11.33 8.34
C LEU A 141 3.66 11.44 9.83
N ARG A 142 4.48 12.42 10.23
CA ARG A 142 4.86 12.65 11.64
C ARG A 142 3.66 13.09 12.48
N ARG A 143 2.85 14.04 11.97
CA ARG A 143 1.66 14.54 12.66
C ARG A 143 0.67 13.41 12.98
N TYR A 144 0.47 12.49 12.06
CA TYR A 144 -0.50 11.40 12.22
C TYR A 144 0.10 10.06 12.60
N SER A 145 1.41 10.01 12.84
CA SER A 145 2.16 8.77 13.08
C SER A 145 1.91 7.71 11.99
N TRP A 146 1.87 8.13 10.73
CA TRP A 146 1.77 7.22 9.60
C TRP A 146 3.14 6.64 9.25
N SER A 147 3.11 5.49 8.57
CA SER A 147 4.28 4.80 8.06
C SER A 147 4.44 4.97 6.55
N ILE A 148 5.61 4.61 6.03
CA ILE A 148 5.83 4.37 4.61
C ILE A 148 5.95 2.86 4.40
N SER A 149 5.10 2.28 3.56
CA SER A 149 5.31 0.92 3.05
C SER A 149 5.99 1.00 1.69
N ALA A 150 6.97 0.17 1.40
CA ALA A 150 7.54 0.15 0.05
C ALA A 150 7.79 -1.27 -0.46
N GLN A 151 7.40 -1.49 -1.71
CA GLN A 151 7.66 -2.72 -2.44
C GLN A 151 8.80 -2.48 -3.44
N LEU A 152 9.99 -2.98 -3.09
CA LEU A 152 11.25 -2.75 -3.81
C LEU A 152 12.09 -4.04 -3.81
N ARG A 153 13.05 -4.14 -4.73
CA ARG A 153 14.05 -5.21 -4.69
C ARG A 153 14.94 -5.07 -3.46
N LEU A 154 15.50 -6.17 -2.99
CA LEU A 154 16.41 -6.17 -1.83
C LEU A 154 17.65 -5.32 -2.07
N THR A 155 18.21 -5.36 -3.29
CA THR A 155 19.37 -4.55 -3.68
C THR A 155 19.07 -3.05 -3.59
N THR A 156 17.89 -2.63 -4.04
CA THR A 156 17.41 -1.26 -3.91
C THR A 156 17.29 -0.86 -2.45
N TRP A 157 16.63 -1.68 -1.62
CA TRP A 157 16.52 -1.46 -0.17
C TRP A 157 17.89 -1.28 0.49
N SER A 158 18.84 -2.17 0.18
CA SER A 158 20.20 -2.09 0.72
C SER A 158 20.92 -0.81 0.29
N SER A 159 20.66 -0.31 -0.93
CA SER A 159 21.34 0.86 -1.49
C SER A 159 20.81 2.19 -0.94
N ILE A 160 19.51 2.24 -0.59
CA ILE A 160 18.86 3.47 -0.07
C ILE A 160 18.83 3.56 1.45
N ALA A 161 19.20 2.48 2.16
CA ALA A 161 19.07 2.40 3.62
C ALA A 161 19.73 3.57 4.34
N GLU A 162 20.99 3.87 4.01
CA GLU A 162 21.72 4.98 4.62
C GLU A 162 21.10 6.34 4.29
N THR A 163 20.67 6.53 3.03
CA THR A 163 19.99 7.77 2.61
C THR A 163 18.72 8.02 3.42
N ILE A 164 17.89 7.00 3.61
CA ILE A 164 16.63 7.11 4.37
C ILE A 164 16.92 7.33 5.86
N SER A 165 17.88 6.60 6.44
CA SER A 165 18.18 6.68 7.88
C SER A 165 18.92 7.96 8.28
N SER A 166 19.62 8.63 7.36
CA SER A 166 20.37 9.87 7.64
C SER A 166 19.61 11.14 7.30
N HIS A 167 18.66 11.10 6.36
CA HIS A 167 17.97 12.30 5.89
C HIS A 167 16.95 12.83 6.94
N PRO A 168 16.95 14.13 7.27
CA PRO A 168 16.10 14.70 8.32
C PRO A 168 14.61 14.38 8.20
N ASP A 169 14.11 14.35 6.96
CA ASP A 169 12.68 14.13 6.69
C ASP A 169 12.26 12.68 7.00
N PRO A 170 12.81 11.63 6.33
CA PRO A 170 12.38 10.25 6.54
C PRO A 170 12.97 9.54 7.77
N LYS A 171 14.07 10.00 8.38
CA LYS A 171 14.86 9.22 9.36
C LYS A 171 14.10 8.61 10.55
N ASP A 172 13.01 9.23 11.00
CA ASP A 172 12.20 8.73 12.13
C ASP A 172 10.80 8.25 11.71
N ILE A 173 10.56 8.14 10.40
CA ILE A 173 9.28 7.63 9.88
C ILE A 173 9.36 6.10 9.85
N PRO A 174 8.44 5.39 10.50
CA PRO A 174 8.41 3.93 10.42
C PRO A 174 8.27 3.48 8.95
N SER A 175 9.15 2.58 8.51
CA SER A 175 9.08 2.00 7.18
C SER A 175 8.94 0.48 7.23
N SER A 176 8.13 -0.08 6.34
CA SER A 176 7.98 -1.52 6.16
C SER A 176 8.38 -1.94 4.75
N SER A 177 9.11 -3.06 4.67
CA SER A 177 9.60 -3.61 3.42
C SER A 177 8.71 -4.74 2.93
N ILE A 178 8.39 -4.68 1.64
CA ILE A 178 7.88 -5.82 0.87
C ILE A 178 8.94 -6.09 -0.19
N THR A 179 9.69 -7.18 -0.03
CA THR A 179 10.74 -7.52 -1.00
C THR A 179 10.10 -8.22 -2.18
N THR A 180 10.31 -7.69 -3.38
CA THR A 180 10.00 -8.45 -4.60
C THR A 180 11.09 -9.50 -4.83
N PRO A 181 10.73 -10.78 -5.05
CA PRO A 181 11.69 -11.75 -5.55
C PRO A 181 12.22 -11.30 -6.93
N PRO A 182 13.40 -11.79 -7.36
CA PRO A 182 13.88 -11.58 -8.72
C PRO A 182 12.78 -11.99 -9.70
N GLN A 183 12.49 -11.17 -10.71
CA GLN A 183 11.71 -11.66 -11.84
C GLN A 183 12.61 -12.60 -12.63
N ASP A 184 12.18 -13.85 -12.80
CA ASP A 184 12.87 -14.77 -13.71
C ASP A 184 12.88 -14.16 -15.12
N ASP A 185 14.02 -14.31 -15.80
CA ASP A 185 14.30 -13.79 -17.12
C ASP A 185 13.22 -14.29 -18.11
N PRO A 186 12.49 -13.39 -18.82
CA PRO A 186 11.46 -13.79 -19.79
C PRO A 186 11.99 -14.60 -20.99
N THR A 187 13.30 -14.86 -21.06
CA THR A 187 13.92 -15.69 -22.10
C THR A 187 13.85 -17.20 -21.83
N SER A 188 13.31 -17.66 -20.70
CA SER A 188 13.09 -19.10 -20.49
C SER A 188 11.92 -19.59 -21.36
N THR A 189 12.25 -20.11 -22.55
CA THR A 189 11.31 -20.87 -23.37
C THR A 189 10.93 -22.16 -22.62
N PRO A 190 9.65 -22.54 -22.56
CA PRO A 190 9.26 -23.80 -21.94
C PRO A 190 9.89 -24.97 -22.72
N PRO A 191 10.33 -26.04 -22.05
CA PRO A 191 10.82 -27.23 -22.73
C PRO A 191 9.68 -27.88 -23.53
N ASN A 192 10.00 -28.29 -24.77
CA ASN A 192 9.13 -29.09 -25.64
C ASN A 192 8.73 -30.43 -25.01
#